data_AF-A0A3N5V8M3-F1
#
_entry.id   AF-A0A3N5V8M3-F1
#
_cell.length_a   1.000
_cell.length_b   1.000
_cell.length_c   1.000
_cell.angle_alpha   90.00
_cell.angle_beta   90.00
_cell.angle_gamma   90.00
#
_symmetry.space_group_name_H-M   'P 1'
#
loop_
_entity.id
_entity.type
_entity.pdbx_description
1 polymer ?
#
loop_
_entity_poly.entity_id
_entity_poly.type
_entity_poly.pdbx_seq_one_letter_code
_entity_poly.pdbx_strand_id
1 'polypeptide(L)'
;MILFHCFFVEVYSEKRPWGSFEKFNENEQCTVKLLYIKPGSRLSLQYHNNRKEFWKIVKGSGTVEVQNKKSSISEGDNIVIPS
;
A
#
# COMPACT_ATOMS: atom_id res chain seq x y z
N MET A 1 28.62 -14.08 -9.90
CA MET A 1 28.71 -13.90 -8.44
C MET A 1 28.16 -12.51 -8.13
N ILE A 2 26.97 -12.41 -7.54
CA ILE A 2 26.38 -11.11 -7.18
C ILE A 2 26.64 -10.92 -5.68
N LEU A 3 27.35 -9.85 -5.33
CA LEU A 3 27.55 -9.43 -3.94
C LEU A 3 26.48 -8.39 -3.63
N PHE A 4 25.46 -8.74 -2.84
CA PHE A 4 24.45 -7.80 -2.35
C PHE A 4 24.95 -7.22 -1.02
N HIS A 5 25.22 -5.92 -0.96
CA HIS A 5 25.36 -5.23 0.32
C HIS A 5 23.93 -4.96 0.85
N CYS A 6 23.49 -5.76 1.82
CA CYS A 6 22.21 -5.57 2.48
C CYS A 6 22.39 -4.48 3.54
N PHE A 7 21.79 -3.31 3.32
CA PHE A 7 21.64 -2.31 4.37
C PHE A 7 20.42 -2.69 5.22
N PHE A 8 20.56 -2.61 6.54
CA PHE A 8 19.45 -2.89 7.46
C PHE A 8 18.43 -1.74 7.34
N VAL A 9 17.23 -2.05 6.87
CA VAL A 9 16.11 -1.10 6.81
C VAL A 9 15.32 -1.23 8.10
N GLU A 10 15.23 -0.15 8.88
CA GLU A 10 14.38 -0.13 10.06
C GLU A 10 12.90 -0.09 9.64
N VAL A 11 12.17 -1.15 9.94
CA VAL A 11 10.75 -1.29 9.59
C VAL A 11 9.88 -0.80 10.75
N TYR A 12 9.05 0.20 10.47
CA TYR A 12 8.03 0.67 11.41
C TYR A 12 6.71 -0.08 11.21
N SER A 13 6.11 -0.61 12.28
CA SER A 13 4.84 -1.35 12.21
C SER A 13 3.77 -0.77 13.14
N GLU A 14 2.53 -0.69 12.67
CA GLU A 14 1.40 -0.17 13.46
C GLU A 14 0.12 -0.99 13.25
N LYS A 15 -0.61 -1.24 14.35
CA LYS A 15 -1.94 -1.88 14.32
C LYS A 15 -3.05 -0.83 14.30
N ARG A 16 -4.08 -1.07 13.49
CA ARG A 16 -5.25 -0.21 13.33
C ARG A 16 -6.53 -1.05 13.41
N PRO A 17 -7.72 -0.44 13.65
CA PRO A 17 -8.97 -1.20 13.68
C PRO A 17 -9.23 -2.01 12.41
N TRP A 18 -8.89 -1.45 11.24
CA TRP A 18 -9.02 -2.08 9.93
C TRP A 18 -7.96 -3.16 9.63
N GLY A 19 -6.94 -3.33 10.48
CA GLY A 19 -5.82 -4.24 10.24
C GLY A 19 -4.48 -3.72 10.75
N SER A 20 -3.46 -3.64 9.89
CA SER A 20 -2.14 -3.13 10.24
C SER A 20 -1.36 -2.67 9.01
N PHE A 21 -0.28 -1.94 9.22
CA PHE A 21 0.70 -1.69 8.16
C PHE A 21 2.13 -1.77 8.67
N GLU A 22 3.04 -2.01 7.73
CA GLU A 22 4.49 -1.89 7.89
C GLU A 22 4.98 -0.80 6.93
N LYS A 23 5.93 0.03 7.37
CA LYS A 23 6.54 1.11 6.60
C LYS A 23 8.05 0.89 6.57
N PHE A 24 8.59 0.77 5.37
CA PHE A 24 10.00 0.42 5.14
C PHE A 24 10.87 1.67 4.98
N ASN A 25 10.32 2.71 4.38
CA ASN A 25 10.99 4.00 4.26
C ASN A 25 9.95 5.12 4.25
N GLU A 26 10.37 6.32 4.65
CA GLU A 26 9.52 7.50 4.71
C GLU A 26 10.19 8.66 3.99
N ASN A 27 9.59 9.06 2.86
CA ASN A 27 9.97 10.25 2.09
C ASN A 27 11.45 10.32 1.65
N GLU A 28 12.14 9.19 1.47
CA GLU A 28 13.48 9.18 0.88
C GLU A 28 13.41 9.43 -0.64
N GLN A 29 12.89 8.47 -1.41
CA GLN A 29 12.50 8.64 -2.82
C GLN A 29 11.00 8.41 -3.01
N CYS A 30 10.47 7.45 -2.26
CA CYS A 30 9.04 7.21 -2.08
C CYS A 30 8.82 6.70 -0.66
N THR A 31 7.56 6.56 -0.26
CA THR A 31 7.19 5.86 0.97
C THR A 31 6.67 4.49 0.58
N VAL A 32 7.31 3.42 1.05
CA VAL A 32 6.87 2.03 0.83
C VAL A 32 6.14 1.54 2.08
N LYS A 33 4.91 1.07 1.88
CA LYS A 33 4.10 0.45 2.93
C LYS A 33 3.52 -0.88 2.48
N LEU A 34 3.51 -1.86 3.39
CA LEU A 34 2.67 -3.04 3.27
C LEU A 34 1.43 -2.83 4.13
N LEU A 35 0.24 -2.93 3.53
CA LEU A 35 -1.03 -2.80 4.24
C LEU A 35 -1.70 -4.16 4.34
N TYR A 36 -2.09 -4.53 5.55
CA TYR A 36 -2.81 -5.78 5.84
C TYR A 36 -4.22 -5.41 6.28
N ILE A 37 -5.20 -5.62 5.40
CA ILE A 37 -6.60 -5.23 5.65
C ILE A 37 -7.41 -6.45 6.07
N LYS A 38 -8.16 -6.34 7.17
CA LYS A 38 -9.07 -7.39 7.63
C LYS A 38 -10.28 -7.51 6.70
N PRO A 39 -10.85 -8.73 6.52
CA PRO A 39 -12.11 -8.90 5.81
C PRO A 39 -13.21 -7.99 6.35
N GLY A 40 -13.99 -7.38 5.45
CA GLY A 40 -15.08 -6.45 5.80
C GLY A 40 -14.64 -5.08 6.32
N SER A 41 -13.34 -4.83 6.47
CA SER A 41 -12.81 -3.51 6.85
C SER A 41 -12.54 -2.63 5.64
N ARG A 42 -12.39 -1.32 5.87
CA ARG A 42 -12.00 -0.35 4.85
C ARG A 42 -10.98 0.64 5.37
N LEU A 43 -10.19 1.19 4.45
CA LEU A 43 -9.40 2.39 4.68
C LEU A 43 -10.29 3.64 4.53
N SER A 44 -9.89 4.75 5.14
CA SER A 44 -10.55 6.04 4.90
C SER A 44 -10.20 6.56 3.51
N LEU A 45 -11.12 7.31 2.90
CA LEU A 45 -10.85 8.01 1.65
C LEU A 45 -9.65 8.95 1.84
N GLN A 46 -8.76 8.95 0.85
CA GLN A 46 -7.56 9.76 0.83
C GLN A 46 -7.66 10.77 -0.31
N TYR A 47 -7.24 12.01 -0.03
CA TYR A 47 -7.10 13.07 -1.02
C TYR A 47 -5.68 13.63 -0.94
N HIS A 48 -5.08 13.90 -2.09
CA HIS A 48 -3.73 14.46 -2.18
C HIS A 48 -3.53 15.15 -3.54
N ASN A 49 -2.74 16.22 -3.60
CA ASN A 49 -2.41 16.93 -4.86
C ASN A 49 -0.97 16.69 -5.34
N ASN A 50 -0.08 16.28 -4.44
CA ASN A 50 1.37 16.17 -4.70
C ASN A 50 1.90 14.75 -4.47
N ARG A 51 0.99 13.77 -4.45
CA ARG A 51 1.31 12.35 -4.27
C ARG A 51 0.75 11.57 -5.44
N LYS A 52 1.50 10.60 -5.93
CA LYS A 52 1.00 9.54 -6.79
C LYS A 52 1.24 8.25 -6.03
N GLU A 53 0.31 7.32 -6.13
CA GLU A 53 0.45 6.04 -5.46
C GLU A 53 0.39 4.91 -6.48
N PHE A 54 1.15 3.87 -6.20
CA PHE A 54 1.09 2.59 -6.90
C PHE A 54 0.81 1.52 -5.87
N TRP A 55 -0.27 0.77 -6.07
CA TRP A 55 -0.70 -0.29 -5.18
C TRP A 55 -0.63 -1.62 -5.92
N LYS A 56 0.00 -2.60 -5.29
CA LYS A 56 0.04 -4.00 -5.74
C LYS A 56 -0.79 -4.84 -4.78
N ILE A 57 -1.72 -5.62 -5.31
CA ILE A 57 -2.42 -6.62 -4.50
C ILE A 57 -1.52 -7.85 -4.37
N VAL A 58 -0.83 -7.95 -3.24
CA VAL A 58 0.12 -9.05 -2.97
C VAL A 58 -0.62 -10.36 -2.71
N LYS A 59 -1.78 -10.31 -2.03
CA LYS A 59 -2.59 -11.49 -1.72
C LYS A 59 -4.05 -11.11 -1.44
N GLY A 60 -4.97 -11.98 -1.83
CA GLY A 60 -6.40 -11.84 -1.55
C GLY A 60 -7.16 -11.02 -2.60
N SER A 61 -8.35 -10.55 -2.24
CA SER A 61 -9.25 -9.81 -3.15
C SER A 61 -10.08 -8.78 -2.40
N GLY A 62 -10.64 -7.81 -3.11
CA GLY A 62 -11.48 -6.78 -2.54
C GLY A 62 -12.06 -5.82 -3.58
N THR A 63 -12.41 -4.63 -3.11
CA THR A 63 -12.91 -3.54 -3.95
C THR A 63 -12.07 -2.30 -3.69
N VAL A 64 -11.68 -1.61 -4.77
CA VAL A 64 -11.01 -0.30 -4.70
C VAL A 64 -11.92 0.77 -5.29
N GLU A 65 -11.84 1.97 -4.73
CA GLU A 65 -12.54 3.17 -5.23
C GLU A 65 -11.52 4.25 -5.55
N VAL A 66 -11.46 4.66 -6.83
CA VAL A 66 -10.57 5.74 -7.30
C VAL A 66 -11.41 6.73 -8.09
N GLN A 67 -11.37 8.01 -7.73
CA GLN A 67 -12.16 9.08 -8.39
C GLN A 67 -13.65 8.70 -8.55
N ASN A 68 -14.27 8.21 -7.47
CA ASN A 68 -15.67 7.74 -7.42
C ASN A 68 -16.00 6.55 -8.34
N LYS A 69 -14.98 5.86 -8.88
CA LYS A 69 -15.15 4.62 -9.66
C LYS A 69 -14.74 3.43 -8.82
N LYS A 70 -15.69 2.53 -8.58
CA LYS A 70 -15.46 1.27 -7.87
C LYS A 70 -15.11 0.16 -8.84
N SER A 71 -14.15 -0.66 -8.47
CA SER A 71 -13.76 -1.87 -9.23
C SER A 71 -13.33 -2.98 -8.29
N SER A 72 -13.57 -4.22 -8.68
CA SER A 72 -13.07 -5.40 -7.98
C SER A 72 -11.61 -5.63 -8.31
N ILE A 73 -10.85 -6.09 -7.32
CA ILE A 73 -9.42 -6.35 -7.41
C ILE A 73 -9.09 -7.70 -6.78
N SER A 74 -8.04 -8.33 -7.29
CA SER A 74 -7.58 -9.66 -6.96
C SER A 74 -6.05 -9.72 -6.91
N GLU A 75 -5.51 -10.82 -6.40
CA GLU A 75 -4.09 -11.07 -6.31
C GLU A 75 -3.38 -10.86 -7.65
N GLY A 76 -2.30 -10.10 -7.65
CA GLY A 76 -1.57 -9.74 -8.86
C GLY A 76 -2.05 -8.45 -9.54
N ASP A 77 -3.18 -7.86 -9.15
CA ASP A 77 -3.63 -6.60 -9.72
C ASP A 77 -2.75 -5.41 -9.30
N ASN A 78 -2.65 -4.44 -10.20
CA ASN A 78 -1.94 -3.17 -10.01
C ASN A 78 -2.94 -2.02 -10.10
N ILE A 79 -2.82 -1.04 -9.21
CA ILE A 79 -3.67 0.15 -9.20
C ILE A 79 -2.77 1.38 -9.14
N VAL A 80 -3.00 2.35 -10.03
CA VAL A 80 -2.31 3.64 -10.03
C VAL A 80 -3.30 4.70 -9.58
N ILE A 81 -2.95 5.41 -8.52
CA ILE A 81 -3.73 6.53 -8.00
C ILE A 81 -3.02 7.82 -8.45
N PRO A 82 -3.62 8.60 -9.35
CA PRO A 82 -3.03 9.86 -9.81
C PRO A 82 -3.07 10.90 -8.69
N SER A 83 -2.25 11.93 -8.84
CA SER A 83 -2.36 13.16 -8.03
C SER A 83 -3.66 13.88 -8.25
#